data_AF-A0A3S4IJP6-F1
#
_entry.id   AF-A0A3S4IJP6-F1
#
_cell.length_a   1.000
_cell.length_b   1.000
_cell.length_c   1.000
_cell.angle_alpha   90.00
_cell.angle_beta   90.00
_cell.angle_gamma   90.00
#
_symmetry.space_group_name_H-M   'P 1'
#
loop_
_entity.id
_entity.type
_entity.pdbx_description
1 polymer ?
#
loop_
_entity_poly.entity_id
_entity_poly.type
_entity_poly.pdbx_seq_one_letter_code
_entity_poly.pdbx_strand_id
1 'polypeptide(L)'
;MRVTDAETMEVVEMVLGGLVNKEIVSLINKHGGKAVGLTGKDGHFIRARKLFLKTDGDEDVDIGQVGEIEAIDPALVSLLDSQDFIPVVAPIGVGVDGEAYNINADLVAGKLAETLRAEKLVLMTNTRACWTSRASC
;
A
#
# COMPACT_ATOMS: atom_id res chain seq x y z
N MET A 1 7.31 -9.43 -7.84
CA MET A 1 5.86 -9.18 -7.64
C MET A 1 5.11 -10.44 -8.03
N ARG A 2 3.97 -10.72 -7.39
CA ARG A 2 3.11 -11.86 -7.75
C ARG A 2 2.24 -11.45 -8.95
N VAL A 3 2.02 -12.36 -9.90
CA VAL A 3 1.03 -12.15 -10.97
C VAL A 3 -0.36 -12.16 -10.32
N THR A 4 -1.14 -11.11 -10.58
CA THR A 4 -2.47 -10.94 -9.99
C THR A 4 -3.48 -10.81 -11.10
N ASP A 5 -4.14 -11.89 -11.50
CA ASP A 5 -5.31 -11.79 -12.38
C ASP A 5 -6.50 -11.12 -11.66
N ALA A 6 -7.56 -10.79 -12.40
CA ALA A 6 -8.71 -10.06 -11.86
C ALA A 6 -9.41 -10.80 -10.70
N GLU A 7 -9.55 -12.12 -10.79
CA GLU A 7 -10.13 -12.95 -9.73
C GLU A 7 -9.25 -12.93 -8.47
N THR A 8 -7.93 -13.04 -8.66
CA THR A 8 -6.95 -12.93 -7.58
C THR A 8 -7.00 -11.54 -6.94
N MET A 9 -7.25 -10.47 -7.71
CA MET A 9 -7.34 -9.13 -7.15
C MET A 9 -8.56 -8.92 -6.27
N GLU A 10 -9.73 -9.46 -6.63
CA GLU A 10 -10.90 -9.40 -5.76
C GLU A 10 -10.61 -10.05 -4.40
N VAL A 11 -9.93 -11.20 -4.39
CA VAL A 11 -9.49 -11.86 -3.17
C VAL A 11 -8.48 -11.00 -2.40
N VAL A 12 -7.50 -10.41 -3.09
CA VAL A 12 -6.50 -9.52 -2.48
C VAL A 12 -7.18 -8.31 -1.85
N GLU A 13 -8.17 -7.70 -2.52
CA GLU A 13 -8.93 -6.57 -2.02
C GLU A 13 -9.71 -6.94 -0.76
N MET A 14 -10.44 -8.06 -0.80
CA MET A 14 -11.19 -8.55 0.37
C MET A 14 -10.28 -8.90 1.55
N VAL A 15 -9.14 -9.55 1.31
CA VAL A 15 -8.22 -9.95 2.37
C VAL A 15 -7.49 -8.75 2.95
N LEU A 16 -6.88 -7.91 2.11
CA LEU A 16 -6.09 -6.77 2.60
C LEU A 16 -6.99 -5.65 3.13
N GLY A 17 -7.99 -5.23 2.38
CA GLY A 17 -8.87 -4.12 2.75
C GLY A 17 -9.97 -4.49 3.75
N GLY A 18 -10.46 -5.74 3.69
CA GLY A 18 -11.55 -6.22 4.54
C GLY A 18 -11.08 -6.94 5.81
N LEU A 19 -10.27 -8.00 5.67
CA LEU A 19 -9.89 -8.83 6.81
C LEU A 19 -8.72 -8.24 7.59
N VAL A 20 -7.54 -8.17 6.98
CA VAL A 20 -6.28 -7.78 7.63
C VAL A 20 -6.32 -6.34 8.11
N ASN A 21 -6.77 -5.40 7.26
CA ASN A 21 -6.88 -4.00 7.63
C ASN A 21 -7.79 -3.80 8.86
N LYS A 22 -8.94 -4.47 8.90
CA LYS A 22 -9.91 -4.30 10.00
C LYS A 22 -9.48 -5.04 11.27
N GLU A 23 -8.72 -6.13 11.17
CA GLU A 23 -8.10 -6.77 12.32
C GLU A 23 -7.10 -5.82 13.01
N ILE A 24 -6.23 -5.16 12.25
CA ILE A 24 -5.28 -4.16 12.78
C ILE A 24 -6.02 -2.98 13.42
N VAL A 25 -7.04 -2.44 12.74
CA VAL A 25 -7.88 -1.35 13.28
C VAL A 25 -8.52 -1.76 14.59
N SER A 26 -9.10 -2.96 14.66
CA SER A 26 -9.73 -3.50 15.86
C SER A 26 -8.73 -3.62 17.02
N LEU A 27 -7.52 -4.12 16.75
CA LEU A 27 -6.45 -4.23 17.75
C LEU A 27 -6.04 -2.85 18.29
N ILE A 28 -5.82 -1.85 17.43
CA ILE A 28 -5.45 -0.50 17.86
C ILE A 28 -6.57 0.10 18.74
N ASN A 29 -7.82 -0.03 18.31
CA ASN A 29 -8.98 0.49 19.05
C ASN A 29 -9.15 -0.21 20.40
N LYS A 30 -8.94 -1.53 20.46
CA LYS A 30 -8.98 -2.30 21.71
C LYS A 30 -7.95 -1.82 22.74
N HIS A 31 -6.84 -1.26 22.28
CA HIS A 31 -5.79 -0.69 23.12
C HIS A 31 -5.93 0.83 23.35
N GLY A 32 -7.09 1.40 23.04
CA GLY A 32 -7.43 2.80 23.34
C GLY A 32 -7.07 3.82 22.26
N GLY A 33 -6.55 3.37 21.11
CA GLY A 33 -6.35 4.23 19.95
C GLY A 33 -7.66 4.56 19.22
N LYS A 34 -7.59 5.49 18.26
CA LYS A 34 -8.69 5.82 17.34
C LYS A 34 -8.28 5.50 15.91
N ALA A 35 -8.32 4.25 15.51
CA ALA A 35 -7.91 3.81 14.18
C ALA A 35 -9.05 3.88 13.15
N VAL A 36 -8.71 4.31 11.94
CA VAL A 36 -9.58 4.28 10.76
C VAL A 36 -8.88 3.51 9.65
N GLY A 37 -9.54 2.47 9.16
CA GLY A 37 -9.01 1.63 8.09
C GLY A 37 -9.37 2.15 6.71
N LEU A 38 -8.37 2.39 5.87
CA LEU A 38 -8.46 2.93 4.52
C LEU A 38 -7.82 2.01 3.47
N THR A 39 -8.28 2.14 2.24
CA THR A 39 -7.70 1.63 1.00
C THR A 39 -7.55 2.80 0.03
N GLY A 40 -6.72 2.69 -1.01
CA GLY A 40 -6.60 3.77 -2.01
C GLY A 40 -7.90 4.15 -2.74
N LYS A 41 -8.93 3.29 -2.68
CA LYS A 41 -10.27 3.56 -3.23
C LYS A 41 -11.04 4.58 -2.39
N ASP A 42 -10.74 4.70 -1.10
CA ASP A 42 -11.42 5.64 -0.20
C ASP A 42 -11.04 7.08 -0.56
N GLY A 43 -11.95 7.80 -1.22
CA GLY A 43 -11.65 9.15 -1.72
C GLY A 43 -10.62 9.20 -2.85
N HIS A 44 -10.29 8.06 -3.47
CA HIS A 44 -9.30 7.94 -4.56
C HIS A 44 -7.93 8.53 -4.20
N PHE A 45 -7.53 8.43 -2.91
CA PHE A 45 -6.36 9.13 -2.41
C PHE A 45 -5.03 8.46 -2.82
N ILE A 46 -5.05 7.21 -3.29
CA ILE A 46 -3.88 6.56 -3.92
C ILE A 46 -4.24 6.26 -5.37
N ARG A 47 -3.86 7.16 -6.28
CA ARG A 47 -4.00 6.93 -7.73
C ARG A 47 -2.86 6.07 -8.24
N ALA A 48 -3.21 5.08 -9.03
CA ALA A 48 -2.28 4.11 -9.55
C ALA A 48 -2.52 3.85 -11.03
N ARG A 49 -1.48 3.40 -11.72
CA ARG A 49 -1.57 2.90 -13.08
C ARG A 49 -0.96 1.53 -13.16
N LYS A 50 -1.37 0.76 -14.16
CA LYS A 50 -0.85 -0.57 -14.41
C LYS A 50 0.67 -0.56 -14.57
N LEU A 51 1.34 -1.46 -13.87
CA LEU A 51 2.78 -1.66 -13.99
C LEU A 51 3.07 -2.73 -15.04
N PHE A 52 3.89 -2.37 -16.02
CA PHE A 52 4.43 -3.30 -17.01
C PHE A 52 5.89 -3.61 -16.69
N LEU A 53 6.27 -4.89 -16.76
CA LEU A 53 7.67 -5.28 -16.59
C LEU A 53 8.40 -5.14 -17.92
N LYS A 54 9.43 -4.29 -17.93
CA LYS A 54 10.38 -4.21 -19.04
C LYS A 54 11.20 -5.50 -19.08
N THR A 55 11.28 -6.09 -20.27
CA THR A 55 12.19 -7.21 -20.54
C THR A 55 13.32 -6.75 -21.45
N ASP A 56 14.37 -7.57 -21.60
CA ASP A 56 15.45 -7.29 -22.57
C ASP A 56 14.98 -7.42 -24.04
N GLY A 57 13.70 -7.76 -24.28
CA GLY A 57 13.06 -7.75 -25.59
C GLY A 57 12.22 -6.49 -25.84
N ASP A 58 11.57 -6.40 -27.01
CA ASP A 58 10.79 -5.24 -27.45
C ASP A 58 9.37 -5.16 -26.82
N GLU A 59 8.94 -6.15 -26.04
CA GLU A 59 7.58 -6.20 -25.48
C GLU A 59 7.57 -6.11 -23.94
N ASP A 60 6.74 -5.19 -23.46
CA ASP A 60 6.39 -5.00 -22.06
C ASP A 60 5.49 -6.14 -21.57
N VAL A 61 5.86 -6.79 -20.46
CA VAL A 61 5.11 -7.92 -19.91
C VAL A 61 4.03 -7.46 -18.94
N ASP A 62 2.79 -7.82 -19.25
CA ASP A 62 1.64 -7.66 -18.38
C ASP A 62 1.68 -8.67 -17.22
N ILE A 63 1.74 -8.16 -15.99
CA ILE A 63 1.75 -8.96 -14.76
C ILE A 63 0.39 -8.95 -14.03
N GLY A 64 -0.67 -8.51 -14.70
CA GLY A 64 -2.02 -8.44 -14.18
C GLY A 64 -2.31 -7.11 -13.45
N GLN A 65 -3.17 -7.16 -12.43
CA GLN A 65 -3.62 -6.02 -11.62
C GLN A 65 -2.57 -5.63 -10.57
N VAL A 66 -1.34 -5.44 -11.04
CA VAL A 66 -0.24 -4.87 -10.27
C VAL A 66 -0.02 -3.45 -10.76
N GLY A 67 0.09 -2.51 -9.83
CA GLY A 67 0.20 -1.09 -10.16
C GLY A 67 1.45 -0.43 -9.61
N GLU A 68 1.74 0.73 -10.17
CA GLU A 68 2.64 1.73 -9.61
C GLU A 68 1.87 2.98 -9.22
N ILE A 69 2.37 3.69 -8.21
CA ILE A 69 1.72 4.89 -7.68
C ILE A 69 1.93 6.03 -8.66
N GLU A 70 0.84 6.59 -9.17
CA GLU A 70 0.86 7.80 -9.99
C GLU A 70 0.88 9.04 -9.08
N ALA A 71 0.00 9.08 -8.10
CA ALA A 71 -0.10 10.19 -7.16
C ALA A 71 -0.77 9.77 -5.85
N ILE A 72 -0.43 10.46 -4.77
CA ILE A 72 -1.13 10.36 -3.48
C ILE A 72 -1.69 11.73 -3.11
N ASP A 73 -2.99 11.79 -2.81
CA ASP A 73 -3.63 12.95 -2.20
C ASP A 73 -3.53 12.85 -0.67
N PRO A 74 -2.78 13.73 0.00
CA PRO A 74 -2.63 13.68 1.45
C PRO A 74 -3.88 14.14 2.21
N ALA A 75 -4.84 14.81 1.57
CA ALA A 75 -5.91 15.53 2.25
C ALA A 75 -6.71 14.64 3.23
N LEU A 76 -7.04 13.41 2.82
CA LEU A 76 -7.76 12.47 3.66
C LEU A 76 -6.94 12.04 4.88
N VAL A 77 -5.67 11.70 4.67
CA VAL A 77 -4.77 11.25 5.74
C VAL A 77 -4.47 12.39 6.71
N SER A 78 -4.20 13.60 6.19
CA SER A 78 -3.99 14.81 6.99
C SER A 78 -5.22 15.22 7.79
N LEU A 79 -6.42 15.05 7.23
CA LEU A 79 -7.66 15.32 7.96
C LEU A 79 -7.80 14.40 9.18
N LEU A 80 -7.57 13.10 9.00
CA LEU A 80 -7.63 12.12 10.09
C LEU A 80 -6.59 12.42 11.17
N ASP A 81 -5.35 12.70 10.76
CA ASP A 81 -4.26 13.08 11.66
C ASP A 81 -4.61 14.33 12.47
N SER A 82 -5.22 15.35 11.84
CA SER A 82 -5.65 16.58 12.52
C SER A 82 -6.74 16.39 13.58
N GLN A 83 -7.38 15.21 13.61
CA GLN A 83 -8.46 14.86 14.53
C GLN A 83 -8.07 13.71 15.48
N ASP A 84 -6.76 13.46 15.65
CA ASP A 84 -6.20 12.41 16.50
C ASP A 84 -6.63 10.98 16.11
N PHE A 85 -6.92 10.75 14.82
CA PHE A 85 -7.12 9.41 14.30
C PHE A 85 -5.81 8.81 13.79
N ILE A 86 -5.71 7.48 13.86
CA ILE A 86 -4.60 6.68 13.36
C ILE A 86 -5.03 6.05 12.02
N PRO A 87 -4.53 6.54 10.86
CA PRO A 87 -4.84 5.97 9.56
C PRO A 87 -4.16 4.61 9.38
N VAL A 88 -4.94 3.56 9.10
CA VAL A 88 -4.44 2.22 8.78
C VAL A 88 -4.69 1.97 7.30
N VAL A 89 -3.65 2.05 6.47
CA VAL A 89 -3.77 2.03 5.00
C VAL A 89 -3.39 0.67 4.43
N ALA A 90 -4.31 0.05 3.68
CA ALA A 90 -4.01 -1.12 2.85
C ALA A 90 -3.37 -0.68 1.51
N PRO A 91 -2.37 -1.42 0.99
CA PRO A 91 -1.57 -1.02 -0.18
C PRO A 91 -2.27 -1.31 -1.52
N ILE A 92 -3.49 -0.79 -1.66
CA ILE A 92 -4.31 -0.92 -2.88
C ILE A 92 -4.44 0.48 -3.47
N GLY A 93 -4.12 0.64 -4.75
CA GLY A 93 -4.37 1.86 -5.51
C GLY A 93 -5.59 1.73 -6.41
N VAL A 94 -6.06 2.88 -6.93
CA VAL A 94 -7.17 2.95 -7.86
C VAL A 94 -6.73 3.62 -9.16
N GLY A 95 -7.11 3.03 -10.29
CA GLY A 95 -6.87 3.61 -11.60
C GLY A 95 -7.92 4.61 -12.04
N VAL A 96 -7.73 5.16 -13.23
CA VAL A 96 -8.59 6.23 -13.77
C VAL A 96 -10.01 5.76 -14.04
N ASP A 97 -10.20 4.49 -14.35
CA ASP A 97 -11.49 3.87 -14.63
C ASP A 97 -12.09 3.16 -13.39
N GLY A 98 -11.46 3.32 -12.22
CA GLY A 98 -11.90 2.74 -10.94
C GLY A 98 -11.38 1.33 -10.67
N GLU A 99 -10.51 0.81 -11.52
CA GLU A 99 -9.86 -0.49 -11.36
C GLU A 99 -8.91 -0.50 -10.14
N ALA A 100 -8.85 -1.63 -9.44
CA ALA A 100 -8.00 -1.78 -8.27
C ALA A 100 -6.64 -2.37 -8.66
N TYR A 101 -5.57 -1.86 -8.04
CA TYR A 101 -4.21 -2.34 -8.24
C TYR A 101 -3.56 -2.71 -6.93
N ASN A 102 -2.95 -3.90 -6.88
CA ASN A 102 -2.07 -4.28 -5.80
C ASN A 102 -0.71 -3.59 -5.97
N ILE A 103 -0.25 -2.89 -4.93
CA ILE A 103 1.01 -2.16 -4.93
C ILE A 103 1.90 -2.71 -3.82
N ASN A 104 3.23 -2.66 -4.02
CA ASN A 104 4.16 -2.97 -2.94
C ASN A 104 3.94 -2.02 -1.74
N ALA A 105 3.70 -2.59 -0.56
CA ALA A 105 3.43 -1.84 0.66
C ALA A 105 4.57 -0.90 1.07
N ASP A 106 5.84 -1.28 0.84
CA ASP A 106 7.00 -0.43 1.15
C ASP A 106 7.02 0.82 0.26
N LEU A 107 6.60 0.69 -1.01
CA LEU A 107 6.49 1.81 -1.93
C LEU A 107 5.33 2.74 -1.54
N VAL A 108 4.19 2.18 -1.14
CA VAL A 108 3.05 2.97 -0.62
C VAL A 108 3.46 3.72 0.64
N ALA A 109 4.08 3.04 1.60
CA ALA A 109 4.56 3.66 2.83
C ALA A 109 5.60 4.75 2.57
N GLY A 110 6.57 4.49 1.68
CA GLY A 110 7.57 5.46 1.27
C GLY A 110 6.96 6.69 0.62
N LYS A 111 6.01 6.51 -0.32
CA LYS A 111 5.36 7.62 -1.00
C LYS A 111 4.44 8.41 -0.08
N LEU A 112 3.73 7.76 0.86
CA LEU A 112 2.97 8.44 1.89
C LEU A 112 3.87 9.28 2.79
N ALA A 113 4.97 8.71 3.26
CA ALA A 113 5.94 9.43 4.10
C ALA A 113 6.53 10.64 3.38
N GLU A 114 6.86 10.51 2.09
CA GLU A 114 7.32 11.64 1.25
C GLU A 114 6.23 12.71 1.12
N THR A 115 4.99 12.32 0.79
CA THR A 115 3.87 13.23 0.53
C THR A 115 3.45 13.99 1.79
N LEU A 116 3.44 13.30 2.94
CA LEU A 116 3.11 13.86 4.25
C LEU A 116 4.30 14.57 4.92
N ARG A 117 5.50 14.49 4.32
CA ARG A 117 6.76 15.00 4.90
C ARG A 117 7.01 14.45 6.31
N ALA A 118 6.81 13.14 6.47
CA ALA A 118 7.00 12.47 7.74
C ALA A 118 8.45 12.60 8.21
N GLU A 119 8.63 12.80 9.52
CA GLU A 119 9.98 12.87 10.11
C GLU A 119 10.74 11.55 9.94
N LYS A 120 10.02 10.41 10.00
CA LYS A 120 10.60 9.06 9.96
C LYS A 120 9.71 8.10 9.18
N LEU A 121 10.36 7.18 8.47
CA LEU A 121 9.74 5.98 7.89
C LEU A 121 10.33 4.77 8.62
N VAL A 122 9.47 3.95 9.22
CA VAL A 122 9.87 2.71 9.90
C VAL A 122 9.33 1.53 9.10
N LEU A 123 10.23 0.72 8.55
CA LEU A 123 9.89 -0.51 7.83
C LEU A 123 10.09 -1.71 8.75
N MET A 124 9.05 -2.51 8.96
CA MET A 124 9.12 -3.72 9.77
C MET A 124 9.35 -4.95 8.88
N THR A 125 10.36 -5.75 9.23
CA THR A 125 10.71 -6.99 8.53
C THR A 125 10.90 -8.13 9.52
N ASN A 126 10.79 -9.37 9.05
CA ASN A 126 11.04 -10.58 9.84
C ASN A 126 12.54 -10.94 9.93
N THR A 127 13.43 -10.05 9.48
CA THR A 127 14.88 -10.17 9.58
C THR A 127 15.46 -9.08 10.47
N ARG A 128 16.66 -9.29 11.02
CA ARG A 128 17.23 -8.34 12.00
C ARG A 128 17.64 -6.99 11.39
N ALA A 129 18.13 -6.98 10.16
CA ALA A 129 18.56 -5.79 9.41
C ALA A 129 18.90 -6.15 7.96
N CYS A 130 19.17 -5.13 7.12
CA CYS A 130 19.78 -5.34 5.82
C CYS A 130 21.18 -5.94 5.98
N TRP A 131 21.40 -7.13 5.42
CA TRP A 131 22.71 -7.79 5.45
C TRP A 131 23.57 -7.25 4.32
N THR A 132 24.73 -6.68 4.64
CA THR A 132 25.81 -6.56 3.65
C THR A 132 26.42 -7.94 3.42
N SER A 133 26.79 -8.28 2.19
CA SER A 133 27.31 -9.59 1.75
C SER A 133 28.63 -10.06 2.39
N ARG A 134 29.05 -9.45 3.50
CA ARG A 134 30.17 -9.86 4.35
C ARG A 134 29.72 -10.53 5.65
N ALA A 135 28.71 -11.39 5.57
CA ALA A 135 28.41 -12.33 6.66
C ALA A 135 29.07 -13.67 6.31
N SER A 136 30.35 -13.80 6.65
CA SER A 136 30.96 -15.12 6.81
C SER A 136 30.23 -15.84 7.94
N CYS A 137 29.86 -17.10 7.71
CA CYS A 137 29.45 -18.03 8.77
C CYS A 137 30.48 -18.09 9.91
#